data_AF-A0A8J5TDF1-F1
#
_entry.id   AF-A0A8J5TDF1-F1
#
_cell.length_a   1.000
_cell.length_b   1.000
_cell.length_c   1.000
_cell.angle_alpha   90.00
_cell.angle_beta   90.00
_cell.angle_gamma   90.00
#
_symmetry.space_group_name_H-M   'P 1'
#
loop_
_entity.id
_entity.type
_entity.pdbx_description
1 polymer ?
#
loop_
_entity_poly.entity_id
_entity_poly.type
_entity_poly.pdbx_seq_one_letter_code
_entity_poly.pdbx_strand_id
1 'polypeptide(L)'
;MDAMKLDGLQLRQQPLDPHCRMYASLSLPGITVNGEAILLPGALDHDGGVTLNTATPYTILQHDVYHPFAAAFTKVTARLPRMPR
;
A
#
# COMPACT_ATOMS: atom_id res chain seq x y z
N MET A 1 17.85 12.95 33.86
CA MET A 1 16.64 12.83 33.00
C MET A 1 17.03 11.96 31.83
N ASP A 2 16.95 10.65 32.04
CA ASP A 2 17.34 9.65 31.06
C ASP A 2 16.37 9.64 29.89
N ALA A 3 16.90 9.87 28.69
CA ALA A 3 16.13 9.75 27.46
C ALA A 3 15.82 8.26 27.21
N MET A 4 14.53 7.94 27.17
CA MET A 4 14.01 6.63 26.84
C MET A 4 14.39 6.27 25.40
N LYS A 5 15.33 5.33 25.27
CA LYS A 5 15.81 4.80 23.99
C LYS A 5 14.79 3.80 23.44
N LEU A 6 14.10 4.17 22.36
CA LEU A 6 13.21 3.29 21.61
C LEU A 6 14.03 2.55 20.54
N ASP A 7 14.68 1.46 20.94
CA ASP A 7 15.33 0.52 20.03
C ASP A 7 14.25 -0.31 19.29
N GLY A 8 14.10 -0.15 17.97
CA GLY A 8 13.37 -1.15 17.18
C GLY A 8 12.71 -0.72 15.85
N LEU A 9 12.56 0.57 15.55
CA LEU A 9 11.94 1.00 14.28
C LEU A 9 13.02 1.37 13.27
N GLN A 10 13.50 0.38 12.51
CA GLN A 10 14.40 0.59 11.38
C GLN A 10 13.61 1.21 10.22
N LEU A 11 13.66 2.54 10.08
CA LEU A 11 13.20 3.24 8.88
C LEU A 11 14.13 2.85 7.73
N ARG A 12 13.67 1.97 6.84
CA ARG A 12 14.38 1.70 5.58
C ARG A 12 14.16 2.88 4.64
N GLN A 13 15.12 3.79 4.60
CA GLN A 13 15.14 4.87 3.61
C GLN A 13 15.53 4.28 2.25
N GLN A 14 14.62 4.34 1.27
CA GLN A 14 14.93 4.02 -0.12
C GLN A 14 15.48 5.30 -0.79
N PRO A 15 16.58 5.23 -1.58
CA PRO A 15 17.10 6.39 -2.29
C PRO A 15 16.03 6.94 -3.25
N LEU A 16 15.77 8.24 -3.16
CA LEU A 16 14.93 8.96 -4.12
C LEU A 16 15.76 9.16 -5.40
N ASP A 17 15.25 8.72 -6.56
CA ASP A 17 15.87 9.02 -7.86
C ASP A 17 15.86 10.55 -8.10
N PRO A 18 17.03 11.20 -8.27
CA PRO A 18 17.13 12.64 -8.37
C PRO A 18 16.77 13.21 -9.76
N HIS A 19 16.64 12.37 -10.80
CA HIS A 19 16.40 12.82 -12.18
C HIS A 19 14.92 12.85 -12.56
N CYS A 20 14.04 12.23 -11.77
CA CYS A 20 12.60 12.28 -12.00
C CYS A 20 11.83 12.08 -10.69
N ARG A 21 11.25 13.14 -10.12
CA ARG A 21 9.84 13.20 -9.63
C ARG A 21 9.63 14.23 -8.51
N MET A 22 8.55 15.00 -8.67
CA MET A 22 7.87 15.77 -7.61
C MET A 22 7.14 14.87 -6.59
N TYR A 23 7.33 13.54 -6.66
CA TYR A 23 6.54 12.53 -5.95
C TYR A 23 7.44 11.46 -5.32
N ALA A 24 7.23 11.16 -4.03
CA ALA A 24 7.93 10.07 -3.36
C ALA A 24 7.36 8.71 -3.78
N SER A 25 8.24 7.74 -4.03
CA SER A 25 7.86 6.37 -4.41
C SER A 25 8.40 5.33 -3.42
N LEU A 26 7.65 4.24 -3.26
CA LEU A 26 7.94 3.13 -2.35
C LEU A 26 7.78 1.80 -3.09
N SER A 27 8.73 0.88 -2.95
CA SER A 27 8.57 -0.48 -3.47
C SER A 27 7.82 -1.37 -2.47
N LEU A 28 6.71 -1.97 -2.89
CA LEU A 28 5.93 -2.91 -2.07
C LEU A 28 6.08 -4.33 -2.58
N PRO A 29 6.32 -5.33 -1.70
CA PRO A 29 6.45 -6.73 -2.11
C PRO A 29 5.10 -7.41 -2.42
N GLY A 30 3.98 -6.80 -2.06
CA GLY A 30 2.66 -7.40 -2.20
C GLY A 30 1.59 -6.69 -1.35
N ILE A 31 0.36 -7.14 -1.51
CA ILE A 31 -0.80 -6.66 -0.74
C ILE A 31 -1.46 -7.87 -0.06
N THR A 32 -1.78 -7.73 1.22
CA THR A 32 -2.56 -8.70 1.99
C THR A 32 -3.89 -8.09 2.41
N VAL A 33 -4.96 -8.89 2.37
CA VAL A 33 -6.28 -8.53 2.89
C VAL A 33 -6.63 -9.52 3.99
N ASN A 34 -6.83 -9.01 5.22
CA ASN A 34 -7.07 -9.84 6.39
C ASN A 34 -5.98 -10.94 6.60
N GLY A 35 -4.72 -10.60 6.32
CA GLY A 35 -3.58 -11.53 6.40
C GLY A 35 -3.46 -12.50 5.22
N GLU A 36 -4.42 -12.56 4.30
CA GLU A 36 -4.36 -13.39 3.10
C GLU A 36 -3.71 -12.61 1.96
N ALA A 37 -2.62 -13.14 1.39
CA ALA A 37 -1.93 -12.51 0.27
C ALA A 37 -2.77 -12.58 -1.01
N ILE A 38 -2.84 -11.47 -1.75
CA ILE A 38 -3.52 -11.42 -3.04
C ILE A 38 -2.51 -11.69 -4.15
N LEU A 39 -2.90 -12.51 -5.13
CA LEU A 39 -2.09 -12.76 -6.32
C LEU A 39 -2.12 -11.55 -7.26
N LEU A 40 -0.97 -10.91 -7.46
CA LEU A 40 -0.80 -9.69 -8.26
C LEU A 40 0.37 -9.86 -9.26
N PRO A 41 0.19 -10.66 -10.33
CA PRO A 41 1.30 -11.02 -11.22
C PRO A 41 1.80 -9.80 -12.00
N GLY A 42 3.03 -9.37 -11.77
CA GLY A 42 3.70 -8.28 -12.52
C GLY A 42 3.18 -6.87 -12.24
N ALA A 43 2.08 -6.73 -11.50
CA ALA A 43 1.41 -5.46 -11.25
C ALA A 43 2.21 -4.51 -10.34
N LEU A 44 3.10 -5.06 -9.50
CA LEU A 44 3.96 -4.29 -8.60
C LEU A 44 5.43 -4.24 -9.04
N ASP A 45 5.78 -4.95 -10.11
CA ASP A 45 7.17 -5.15 -10.55
C ASP A 45 7.68 -4.04 -11.49
N HIS A 46 6.80 -3.17 -11.99
CA HIS A 46 7.17 -2.09 -12.90
C HIS A 46 7.75 -0.87 -12.15
N ASP A 47 9.09 -0.80 -12.07
CA ASP A 47 10.02 0.37 -12.05
C ASP A 47 9.63 1.71 -11.38
N GLY A 48 8.57 1.76 -10.58
CA GLY A 48 8.04 3.03 -10.05
C GLY A 48 7.17 2.92 -8.81
N GLY A 49 6.99 1.71 -8.28
CA GLY A 49 6.39 1.46 -6.97
C GLY A 49 5.04 2.14 -6.72
N VAL A 50 4.67 2.25 -5.45
CA VAL A 50 3.53 3.04 -4.99
C VAL A 50 3.97 4.48 -4.78
N THR A 51 3.18 5.43 -5.27
CA THR A 51 3.43 6.86 -5.09
C THR A 51 2.73 7.37 -3.84
N LEU A 52 3.43 8.12 -2.99
CA LEU A 52 2.85 8.83 -1.87
C LEU A 52 2.30 10.18 -2.34
N ASN A 53 1.00 10.39 -2.15
CA ASN A 53 0.30 11.61 -2.56
C ASN A 53 -0.61 12.11 -1.43
N THR A 54 -0.47 13.37 -1.04
CA THR A 54 -1.33 14.04 -0.05
C THR A 54 -2.47 14.84 -0.67
N ALA A 55 -2.46 15.07 -1.99
CA ALA A 55 -3.52 15.77 -2.69
C ALA A 55 -4.79 14.91 -2.87
N THR A 56 -4.67 13.58 -2.79
CA THR A 56 -5.79 12.64 -2.92
C THR A 56 -6.05 11.95 -1.59
N PRO A 57 -7.27 12.03 -1.02
CA PRO A 57 -7.59 11.45 0.29
C PRO A 57 -7.79 9.92 0.27
N TYR A 58 -7.63 9.29 -0.90
CA TYR A 58 -7.80 7.86 -1.11
C TYR A 58 -6.68 7.30 -2.00
N THR A 59 -6.47 6.00 -1.89
CA THR A 59 -5.51 5.27 -2.73
C THR A 59 -6.10 5.03 -4.12
N ILE A 60 -5.31 5.34 -5.15
CA ILE A 60 -5.62 4.98 -6.53
C ILE A 60 -4.89 3.67 -6.83
N LEU A 61 -5.63 2.63 -7.21
CA LEU A 61 -5.09 1.33 -7.60
C LEU A 61 -5.18 1.17 -9.12
N GLN A 62 -4.12 0.65 -9.73
CA GLN A 62 -4.17 0.23 -11.14
C GLN A 62 -5.23 -0.86 -11.31
N HIS A 63 -5.80 -0.97 -12.51
CA HIS A 63 -6.95 -1.84 -12.77
C HIS A 63 -6.68 -3.32 -12.43
N ASP A 64 -5.48 -3.80 -12.77
CA ASP A 64 -4.96 -5.14 -12.48
C ASP A 64 -4.73 -5.40 -10.98
N VAL A 65 -4.51 -4.36 -10.17
CA VAL A 65 -4.45 -4.43 -8.71
C VAL A 65 -5.83 -4.29 -8.06
N TYR A 66 -6.65 -3.38 -8.59
CA TYR A 66 -7.95 -3.03 -8.02
C TYR A 66 -8.92 -4.20 -8.02
N HIS A 67 -9.04 -4.91 -9.15
CA HIS A 67 -9.99 -6.04 -9.26
C HIS A 67 -9.76 -7.15 -8.24
N PRO A 68 -8.56 -7.76 -8.15
CA PRO A 68 -8.31 -8.81 -7.17
C PRO A 68 -8.38 -8.29 -5.74
N PHE A 69 -7.95 -7.05 -5.48
CA PHE A 69 -8.12 -6.41 -4.17
C PHE A 69 -9.59 -6.26 -3.78
N ALA A 70 -10.42 -5.67 -4.64
CA ALA A 70 -11.84 -5.43 -4.36
C ALA A 70 -12.60 -6.74 -4.13
N ALA A 71 -12.27 -7.79 -4.87
CA ALA A 71 -12.85 -9.12 -4.67
C ALA A 71 -12.50 -9.69 -3.29
N ALA A 72 -11.22 -9.66 -2.91
CA ALA A 72 -10.76 -10.11 -1.59
C ALA A 72 -11.37 -9.28 -0.45
N PHE A 73 -11.38 -7.96 -0.59
CA PHE A 73 -11.94 -7.05 0.40
C PHE A 73 -13.45 -7.24 0.57
N THR A 74 -14.19 -7.40 -0.53
CA THR A 74 -15.63 -7.67 -0.51
C THR A 74 -15.94 -9.01 0.16
N LYS A 75 -15.15 -10.06 -0.11
CA LYS A 75 -15.30 -11.37 0.54
C LYS A 75 -15.17 -11.28 2.07
N VAL A 76 -14.22 -10.49 2.57
CA VAL A 76 -14.01 -10.28 4.01
C VAL A 76 -15.14 -9.43 4.61
N THR A 77 -15.50 -8.34 3.94
CA THR A 77 -16.49 -7.37 4.45
C THR A 77 -17.94 -7.79 4.26
N ALA A 78 -18.22 -8.83 3.46
CA ALA A 78 -19.57 -9.38 3.28
C ALA A 78 -20.22 -9.84 4.59
N ARG A 79 -19.42 -10.13 5.62
CA ARG A 79 -19.90 -10.54 6.95
C ARG A 79 -20.21 -9.36 7.88
N LEU A 80 -19.84 -8.14 7.51
CA LEU A 80 -20.09 -6.96 8.32
C LEU A 80 -21.52 -6.48 8.09
N PRO A 81 -22.22 -6.04 9.16
CA PRO A 81 -23.52 -5.38 9.02
C PRO A 81 -23.38 -4.19 8.08
N ARG A 82 -24.19 -4.16 7.02
CA ARG A 82 -24.29 -2.99 6.15
C ARG A 82 -25.02 -1.90 6.93
N MET A 83 -24.55 -0.66 6.84
CA MET A 83 -25.34 0.44 7.36
C MET A 83 -26.71 0.46 6.66
N PRO A 84 -27.82 0.58 7.42
CA PRO A 84 -29.12 0.85 6.86
C PRO A 84 -29.07 2.11 6.01
N ARG A 85 -29.83 2.10 4.92
CA ARG A 85 -29.91 3.23 3.98
C ARG A 85 -30.90 4.27 4.47
#